data_AF-A0A530Y180-F1
#
_entry.id   AF-A0A530Y180-F1
#
_cell.length_a   1.000
_cell.length_b   1.000
_cell.length_c   1.000
_cell.angle_alpha   90.00
_cell.angle_beta   90.00
_cell.angle_gamma   90.00
#
_symmetry.space_group_name_H-M   'P 1'
#
loop_
_entity.id
_entity.type
_entity.pdbx_description
1 polymer ?
#
loop_
_entity_poly.entity_id
_entity_poly.type
_entity_poly.pdbx_seq_one_letter_code
_entity_poly.pdbx_strand_id
1 'polypeptide(L)'
;YDMFTEPVRREAIERAMADNQQHASGRVQLGQETGAAQTFTGFLVFVRLNIETAADGIDGSRSSTTGLLYAAFRARDLFQTALSRTPLLPVNIEIYDGKVDADHLLFQSETPPASGFGDRLLVSRELTIAGRPWTV
;
A
#
# COMPACT_ATOMS: atom_id res chain seq x y z
N TYR A 1 6.38 -11.44 16.02
CA TYR A 1 6.69 -10.77 14.75
C TYR A 1 6.62 -9.28 14.99
N ASP A 2 7.70 -8.55 14.72
CA ASP A 2 7.75 -7.09 14.88
C ASP A 2 7.53 -6.43 13.52
N MET A 3 6.49 -5.60 13.39
CA MET A 3 6.17 -4.93 12.12
C MET A 3 7.05 -3.70 11.85
N PHE A 4 7.77 -3.21 12.87
CA PHE A 4 8.58 -1.99 12.79
C PHE A 4 10.00 -2.25 12.27
N THR A 5 10.42 -3.51 12.16
CA THR A 5 11.76 -3.89 11.68
C THR A 5 11.93 -3.67 10.19
N GLU A 6 10.88 -3.92 9.39
CA GLU A 6 10.87 -3.75 7.94
C GLU A 6 10.81 -2.25 7.57
N PRO A 7 11.81 -1.70 6.85
CA PRO A 7 11.91 -0.25 6.59
C PRO A 7 10.66 0.38 6.00
N VAL A 8 10.04 -0.30 5.03
CA VAL A 8 8.87 0.25 4.34
C VAL A 8 7.58 0.20 5.17
N ARG A 9 7.53 -0.65 6.21
CA ARG A 9 6.44 -0.65 7.20
C ARG A 9 6.69 0.40 8.26
N ARG A 10 7.95 0.51 8.71
CA ARG A 10 8.40 1.54 9.65
C ARG A 10 8.03 2.93 9.17
N GLU A 11 8.34 3.28 7.92
CA GLU A 11 8.01 4.57 7.33
C GLU A 11 6.51 4.89 7.45
N ALA A 12 5.64 3.93 7.07
CA ALA A 12 4.20 4.11 7.14
C ALA A 12 3.69 4.23 8.58
N ILE A 13 4.24 3.44 9.51
CA ILE A 13 3.90 3.50 10.93
C ILE A 13 4.30 4.85 11.52
N GLU A 14 5.51 5.33 11.25
CA GLU A 14 6.01 6.62 11.73
C GLU A 14 5.15 7.78 11.23
N ARG A 15 4.76 7.77 9.95
CA ARG A 15 3.86 8.80 9.40
C ARG A 15 2.47 8.74 10.02
N ALA A 16 1.87 7.55 10.15
CA ALA A 16 0.58 7.37 10.79
C ALA A 16 0.59 7.85 12.25
N MET A 17 1.70 7.68 12.96
CA MET A 17 1.87 8.21 14.31
C MET A 17 2.00 9.73 14.35
N ALA A 18 2.60 10.34 13.33
CA ALA A 18 2.89 11.77 13.29
C ALA A 18 1.64 12.63 13.02
N ASP A 19 0.76 12.21 12.10
CA ASP A 19 -0.36 13.05 11.62
C ASP A 19 -1.75 12.46 11.86
N ASN A 20 -1.84 11.26 12.45
CA ASN A 20 -3.08 10.49 12.65
C ASN A 20 -3.85 10.19 11.35
N GLN A 21 -3.21 10.28 10.18
CA GLN A 21 -3.79 9.88 8.90
C GLN A 21 -3.47 8.42 8.56
N GLN A 22 -4.10 7.92 7.51
CA GLN A 22 -3.82 6.61 6.95
C GLN A 22 -2.56 6.66 6.08
N HIS A 23 -1.60 5.78 6.35
CA HIS A 23 -0.38 5.68 5.56
C HIS A 23 -0.15 4.26 5.06
N ALA A 24 0.03 4.11 3.75
CA ALA A 24 0.39 2.86 3.12
C ALA A 24 1.90 2.58 3.27
N SER A 25 2.25 1.32 3.48
CA SER A 25 3.61 0.81 3.41
C SER A 25 4.08 0.64 1.98
N GLY A 26 5.37 0.30 1.86
CA GLY A 26 6.01 -0.41 0.75
C GLY A 26 5.18 -1.50 0.10
N ARG A 27 5.56 -1.84 -1.12
CA ARG A 27 5.51 -3.23 -1.58
C ARG A 27 6.18 -4.13 -0.53
N VAL A 28 5.46 -5.14 -0.08
CA VAL A 28 5.94 -6.18 0.83
C VAL A 28 5.49 -7.55 0.33
N GLN A 29 6.15 -8.59 0.83
CA GLN A 29 5.69 -9.96 0.66
C GLN A 29 4.89 -10.39 1.89
N LEU A 30 3.56 -10.38 1.77
CA LEU A 30 2.64 -10.79 2.82
C LEU A 30 2.77 -12.30 3.08
N GLY A 31 2.79 -12.68 4.36
CA GLY A 31 2.89 -14.08 4.79
C GLY A 31 4.32 -14.64 4.92
N GLN A 32 5.33 -13.98 4.32
CA GLN A 32 6.73 -14.42 4.37
C GLN A 32 7.24 -14.49 5.81
N GLU A 33 7.12 -13.38 6.53
CA GLU A 33 7.64 -13.24 7.89
C GLU A 33 6.91 -14.10 8.94
N THR A 34 5.68 -14.53 8.64
CA THR A 34 4.89 -15.40 9.52
C THR A 34 5.04 -16.87 9.16
N GLY A 35 5.86 -17.22 8.16
CA GLY A 35 6.01 -18.59 7.68
C GLY A 35 4.72 -19.17 7.09
N ALA A 36 3.89 -18.33 6.49
CA ALA A 36 2.65 -18.79 5.86
C ALA A 36 2.98 -19.70 4.66
N ALA A 37 2.15 -20.73 4.43
CA ALA A 37 2.32 -21.67 3.33
C ALA A 37 2.30 -21.00 1.95
N GLN A 38 1.62 -19.85 1.85
CA GLN A 38 1.55 -19.05 0.64
C GLN A 38 1.88 -17.60 0.97
N THR A 39 2.61 -16.95 0.08
CA THR A 39 2.95 -15.54 0.18
C THR A 39 2.36 -14.74 -0.97
N PHE A 40 2.11 -13.45 -0.74
CA PHE A 40 1.48 -12.58 -1.72
C PHE A 40 2.20 -11.23 -1.78
N THR A 41 2.43 -10.73 -2.99
CA THR A 41 2.82 -9.32 -3.17
C THR A 41 1.66 -8.43 -2.73
N GLY A 42 1.96 -7.43 -1.89
CA GLY A 42 0.95 -6.58 -1.31
C GLY A 42 1.55 -5.37 -0.60
N PHE A 43 0.71 -4.70 0.18
CA PHE A 43 1.08 -3.58 1.03
C PHE A 43 0.16 -3.56 2.26
N LEU A 44 0.55 -2.82 3.30
CA LEU A 44 -0.27 -2.58 4.47
C LEU A 44 -0.68 -1.11 4.51
N VAL A 45 -1.83 -0.81 5.09
CA VAL A 45 -2.22 0.56 5.45
C VAL A 45 -2.34 0.64 6.96
N PHE A 46 -1.63 1.58 7.56
CA PHE A 46 -1.61 1.83 8.99
C PHE A 46 -2.37 3.10 9.34
N VAL A 47 -3.04 3.10 10.48
CA VAL A 47 -3.60 4.29 11.12
C VAL A 47 -3.37 4.20 12.62
N ARG A 48 -3.05 5.33 13.27
CA ARG A 48 -2.87 5.40 14.71
C ARG A 48 -4.19 5.14 15.43
N LEU A 49 -4.16 4.26 16.42
CA LEU A 49 -5.29 4.02 17.30
C LEU A 49 -5.32 5.12 18.37
N ASN A 50 -6.28 6.02 18.26
CA ASN A 50 -6.54 7.05 19.26
C ASN A 50 -7.54 6.51 20.27
N ILE A 51 -7.08 6.15 21.47
CA ILE A 51 -7.93 5.83 22.61
C ILE A 51 -7.90 7.05 23.54
N GLU A 52 -9.03 7.71 23.74
CA GLU A 52 -9.17 8.71 24.80
C GLU A 52 -8.90 8.04 26.15
N THR A 53 -7.72 8.30 26.72
CA THR A 53 -7.23 7.60 27.92
C THR A 53 -6.98 8.53 29.10
N ALA A 54 -7.43 9.79 29.05
CA ALA A 54 -7.31 10.72 30.18
C ALA A 54 -8.68 11.25 30.63
N ALA A 55 -8.93 11.20 31.94
CA ALA A 55 -9.94 12.04 32.57
C ALA A 55 -9.53 13.52 32.49
N ASP A 56 -10.51 14.41 32.31
CA ASP A 56 -10.32 15.86 32.17
C ASP A 56 -9.32 16.42 33.20
N GLY A 57 -8.15 16.88 32.75
CA GLY A 57 -7.24 17.66 33.60
C GLY A 57 -5.73 17.43 33.44
N ILE A 58 -5.27 16.46 32.63
CA ILE A 58 -3.84 16.30 32.35
C ILE A 58 -3.56 16.76 30.92
N ASP A 59 -2.65 17.73 30.80
CA ASP A 59 -2.22 18.43 29.59
C ASP A 59 -2.00 17.46 28.40
N GLY A 60 -2.95 17.44 27.47
CA GLY A 60 -3.06 16.45 26.37
C GLY A 60 -2.05 16.62 25.23
N SER A 61 -0.94 17.31 25.47
CA SER A 61 0.04 17.70 24.44
C SER A 61 0.96 16.55 23.99
N ARG A 62 1.03 15.45 24.75
CA ARG A 62 1.68 14.22 24.30
C ARG A 62 0.66 13.12 24.15
N SER A 63 0.01 13.12 23.00
CA SER A 63 -0.75 11.97 22.53
C SER A 63 0.23 10.79 22.38
N SER A 64 0.43 10.01 23.44
CA SER A 64 1.24 8.79 23.36
C SER A 64 0.53 7.81 22.43
N THR A 65 1.21 7.29 21.40
CA THR A 65 0.62 6.24 20.56
C THR A 65 0.39 4.99 21.39
N THR A 66 -0.89 4.68 21.66
CA THR A 66 -1.26 3.47 22.41
C THR A 66 -1.22 2.23 21.52
N GLY A 67 -1.40 2.40 20.21
CA GLY A 67 -1.29 1.31 19.23
C GLY A 67 -1.60 1.75 17.81
N LEU A 68 -1.62 0.79 16.89
CA LEU A 68 -1.94 0.97 15.47
C LEU A 68 -2.99 -0.04 15.04
N LEU A 69 -3.93 0.40 14.19
CA LEU A 69 -4.75 -0.48 13.37
C LEU A 69 -4.09 -0.62 12.00
N TYR A 70 -4.13 -1.82 11.42
CA TYR A 70 -3.67 -2.03 10.07
C TYR A 70 -4.61 -2.92 9.25
N ALA A 71 -4.59 -2.72 7.94
CA ALA A 71 -5.18 -3.61 6.96
C ALA A 71 -4.10 -4.08 5.97
N ALA A 72 -4.09 -5.36 5.62
CA ALA A 72 -3.16 -5.93 4.65
C ALA A 72 -3.89 -6.19 3.32
N PHE A 73 -3.35 -5.66 2.23
CA PHE A 73 -3.92 -5.77 0.89
C PHE A 73 -3.05 -6.65 0.01
N ARG A 74 -3.60 -7.76 -0.46
CA ARG A 74 -3.00 -8.52 -1.56
C ARG A 74 -3.21 -7.72 -2.83
N ALA A 75 -2.12 -7.26 -3.45
CA ALA A 75 -2.21 -6.28 -4.52
C ALA A 75 -3.00 -6.83 -5.72
N ARG A 76 -2.70 -8.06 -6.15
CA ARG A 76 -3.42 -8.72 -7.25
C ARG A 76 -4.94 -8.77 -7.02
N ASP A 77 -5.38 -9.26 -5.86
CA ASP A 77 -6.80 -9.40 -5.53
C ASP A 77 -7.50 -8.03 -5.50
N LEU A 78 -6.85 -7.01 -4.91
CA LEU A 78 -7.35 -5.64 -4.86
C LEU A 78 -7.59 -5.08 -6.27
N PHE A 79 -6.57 -5.13 -7.13
CA PHE A 79 -6.64 -4.49 -8.44
C PHE A 79 -7.52 -5.28 -9.42
N GLN A 80 -7.50 -6.62 -9.39
CA GLN A 80 -8.44 -7.42 -10.17
C GLN A 80 -9.89 -7.05 -9.83
N THR A 81 -10.21 -6.92 -8.53
CA THR A 81 -11.56 -6.53 -8.07
C THR A 81 -11.88 -5.08 -8.45
N ALA A 82 -10.92 -4.15 -8.35
CA ALA A 82 -11.14 -2.75 -8.69
C ALA A 82 -11.33 -2.53 -10.20
N LEU A 83 -10.64 -3.31 -11.03
CA LEU A 83 -10.62 -3.20 -12.49
C LEU A 83 -11.68 -4.08 -13.18
N SER A 84 -12.35 -4.99 -12.47
CA SER A 84 -13.37 -5.88 -13.04
C SER A 84 -14.73 -5.22 -13.32
N ARG A 85 -14.79 -3.89 -13.43
CA ARG A 85 -16.03 -3.17 -13.75
C ARG A 85 -16.35 -3.27 -15.24
N THR A 86 -17.61 -3.55 -15.57
CA THR A 86 -18.09 -3.65 -16.94
C THR A 86 -18.40 -2.26 -17.54
N PRO A 87 -18.03 -1.99 -18.81
CA PRO A 87 -17.23 -2.84 -19.68
C PRO A 87 -15.76 -2.87 -19.24
N LEU A 88 -15.11 -4.03 -19.39
CA LEU A 88 -13.68 -4.16 -19.13
C LEU A 88 -12.91 -3.16 -19.99
N LEU A 89 -11.93 -2.50 -19.38
CA LEU A 89 -11.09 -1.54 -20.08
C LEU A 89 -10.17 -2.30 -21.06
N PRO A 90 -10.09 -1.91 -22.34
CA PRO A 90 -9.25 -2.57 -23.34
C PRO A 90 -7.78 -2.11 -23.22
N VAL A 91 -7.24 -2.12 -22.00
CA VAL A 91 -5.87 -1.65 -21.70
C VAL A 91 -5.13 -2.67 -20.85
N ASN A 92 -3.81 -2.67 -20.98
CA ASN A 92 -2.91 -3.43 -20.12
C ASN A 92 -2.43 -2.46 -19.03
N ILE A 93 -2.47 -2.88 -17.77
CA ILE A 93 -2.19 -2.00 -16.62
C ILE A 93 -1.03 -2.59 -15.84
N GLU A 94 -0.06 -1.74 -15.53
CA GLU A 94 1.01 -2.00 -14.58
C GLU A 94 0.89 -0.97 -13.46
N ILE A 95 1.09 -1.39 -12.21
CA ILE A 95 0.99 -0.49 -11.06
C ILE A 95 2.23 -0.69 -10.22
N TYR A 96 2.92 0.41 -9.96
CA TYR A 96 4.16 0.47 -9.23
C TYR A 96 4.02 1.31 -7.97
N ASP A 97 4.73 0.89 -6.96
CA ASP A 97 4.96 1.63 -5.74
C ASP A 97 5.99 2.76 -5.97
N GLY A 98 5.55 3.84 -6.59
CA GLY A 98 6.40 4.98 -6.95
C GLY A 98 7.21 4.68 -8.21
N LYS A 99 8.46 4.24 -8.06
CA LYS A 99 9.38 4.08 -9.19
C LYS A 99 8.97 2.91 -10.10
N VAL A 100 9.09 3.10 -11.42
CA VAL A 100 8.80 2.05 -12.42
C VAL A 100 9.98 1.09 -12.50
N ASP A 101 9.97 0.05 -11.68
CA ASP A 101 10.89 -1.10 -11.77
C ASP A 101 10.30 -2.36 -11.09
N ALA A 102 10.96 -3.50 -11.27
CA ALA A 102 10.48 -4.80 -10.79
C ALA A 102 10.37 -4.89 -9.26
N ASP A 103 11.17 -4.13 -8.52
CA ASP A 103 11.14 -4.10 -7.05
C ASP A 103 10.01 -3.22 -6.51
N HIS A 104 9.30 -2.50 -7.36
CA HIS A 104 8.15 -1.70 -6.97
C HIS A 104 6.85 -2.19 -7.62
N LEU A 105 6.88 -3.23 -8.46
CA LEU A 105 5.70 -3.76 -9.13
C LEU A 105 4.68 -4.35 -8.14
N LEU A 106 3.52 -3.71 -8.01
CA LEU A 106 2.39 -4.18 -7.22
C LEU A 106 1.43 -5.04 -8.05
N PHE A 107 1.22 -4.67 -9.31
CA PHE A 107 0.27 -5.34 -10.20
C PHE A 107 0.67 -5.23 -11.66
N GLN A 108 0.35 -6.28 -12.42
CA GLN A 108 0.46 -6.32 -13.87
C GLN A 108 -0.71 -7.15 -14.41
N SER A 109 -1.36 -6.67 -15.47
CA SER A 109 -2.36 -7.43 -16.22
C SER A 109 -1.79 -8.76 -16.75
N GLU A 110 -2.62 -9.81 -16.80
CA GLU A 110 -2.16 -11.14 -17.23
C GLU A 110 -1.78 -11.19 -18.71
N THR A 111 -2.50 -10.42 -19.53
CA THR A 111 -2.13 -10.24 -20.93
C THR A 111 -1.09 -9.12 -20.99
N PRO A 112 0.08 -9.34 -21.63
CA PRO A 112 1.06 -8.29 -21.84
C PRO A 112 0.62 -7.35 -22.97
N PRO A 113 1.05 -6.07 -22.97
CA PRO A 113 0.79 -5.16 -24.07
C PRO A 113 1.33 -5.71 -25.38
N ALA A 114 0.59 -5.50 -26.48
CA ALA A 114 1.04 -5.97 -27.79
C ALA A 114 2.34 -5.24 -28.19
N SER A 115 3.40 -6.02 -28.41
CA SER A 115 4.75 -5.53 -28.67
C SER A 115 4.86 -4.56 -29.85
N GLY A 116 3.95 -4.67 -30.83
CA GLY A 116 3.89 -3.79 -32.00
C GLY A 116 3.53 -2.34 -31.70
N PHE A 117 2.96 -2.03 -30.53
CA PHE A 117 2.66 -0.65 -30.14
C PHE A 117 3.84 0.06 -29.48
N GLY A 118 4.75 -0.68 -28.82
CA GLY A 118 5.80 -0.09 -27.99
C GLY A 118 5.26 1.01 -27.08
N ASP A 119 6.02 2.10 -26.93
CA ASP A 119 5.62 3.25 -26.09
C ASP A 119 4.63 4.20 -26.78
N ARG A 120 4.18 3.89 -28.01
CA ARG A 120 3.29 4.80 -28.76
C ARG A 120 1.91 4.94 -28.12
N LEU A 121 1.49 3.94 -27.35
CA LEU A 121 0.21 3.89 -26.64
C LEU A 121 0.42 3.69 -25.14
N LEU A 122 1.43 4.36 -24.57
CA LEU A 122 1.70 4.37 -23.15
C LEU A 122 1.17 5.65 -22.51
N VAL A 123 0.42 5.52 -21.44
CA VAL A 123 0.00 6.63 -20.58
C VAL A 123 0.44 6.30 -19.17
N SER A 124 1.23 7.18 -18.57
CA SER A 124 1.64 7.06 -17.17
C SER A 124 0.94 8.11 -16.31
N ARG A 125 0.50 7.72 -15.12
CA ARG A 125 -0.16 8.59 -14.14
C ARG A 125 0.40 8.34 -12.75
N GLU A 126 0.64 9.42 -12.03
CA GLU A 126 0.94 9.37 -10.60
C GLU A 126 -0.33 9.53 -9.77
N LEU A 127 -0.55 8.63 -8.82
CA LEU A 127 -1.66 8.63 -7.89
C LEU A 127 -1.12 8.57 -6.46
N THR A 128 -1.65 9.37 -5.53
CA THR A 128 -1.29 9.23 -4.11
C THR A 128 -2.36 8.45 -3.37
N ILE A 129 -1.99 7.28 -2.83
CA ILE A 129 -2.88 6.38 -2.09
C ILE A 129 -2.38 6.27 -0.65
N ALA A 130 -3.20 6.71 0.31
CA ALA A 130 -2.84 6.74 1.74
C ALA A 130 -1.42 7.27 1.96
N GLY A 131 -1.13 8.48 1.46
CA GLY A 131 0.17 9.13 1.62
C GLY A 131 1.34 8.52 0.84
N ARG A 132 1.10 7.52 -0.02
CA ARG A 132 2.13 6.85 -0.83
C ARG A 132 1.92 7.11 -2.33
N PRO A 133 2.92 7.60 -3.08
CA PRO A 133 2.79 7.79 -4.52
C PRO A 133 2.89 6.43 -5.24
N TRP A 134 1.99 6.20 -6.18
CA TRP A 134 1.97 5.08 -7.10
C TRP A 134 2.05 5.58 -8.53
N THR A 135 2.68 4.77 -9.39
CA THR A 135 2.69 5.00 -10.84
C THR A 135 1.83 3.93 -11.51
N VAL A 136 0.91 4.35 -12.37
CA VAL A 136 0.01 3.51 -13.19
C VAL A 136 0.26 3.78 -14.66
#